data_AF-A0A970FLC3-F1
#
_entry.id   AF-A0A970FLC3-F1
#
_cell.length_a   1.000
_cell.length_b   1.000
_cell.length_c   1.000
_cell.angle_alpha   90.00
_cell.angle_beta   90.00
_cell.angle_gamma   90.00
#
_symmetry.space_group_name_H-M   'P 1'
#
loop_
_entity.id
_entity.type
_entity.pdbx_description
1 polymer ?
#
loop_
_entity_poly.entity_id
_entity_poly.type
_entity_poly.pdbx_seq_one_letter_code
_entity_poly.pdbx_strand_id
1 'polypeptide(L)'
;TPSGGYKPPEVDYEDTIVHLETGNTYISTACSNPSQMYLAALAACPTPIVRNDGFAINGKVVLDSAPRAAHGQSPNYANLKSPVIHRDVLYEKNLKIPDDLPNGKYDSSGTITYQRVFTLNPDSELEITKPLDEVNSVFVHTPVYIDIKVSDDDEHNQKVYPEANTSTLILDRIFTVDISNIGMHRNILGYGNRDYTKYIKDRIVRFPFDVYLGTDRTGKYLKANTWHSLTNLGIPNNVTRVTFYTPTWVDEGIYDIEFRSLALNDRSDGQNIQNKANLAPERTVADIKQRVEVAGRIYDLKITDIDDVAWELFFRKEQGKIDLTGKEFFAGPNNIDGNRDNNRKYFFPVMPGKNDVTGFTNRAVKLGYAFKFELKTMGNYYDRYDFIQILPTFTFVDKNGQNRMEVDLYYSTPENALVKIGSSQDTLIHSMKLDFKYRGIDPAEFTRTAKAMYHLRGGIEGYTLEEWMEGFPKVSQAGAEYARYTKILLSEPFRSFIGPDTGLPQEVNQYKALASVQKWYGEFRLPVSCLAVPKGTDLSKMQNLKRNSPVFLKDGYIIVNFRDISVVNDDDFGNPSLKYAGEYANGWQLEGYNISQGGWQLIEGDILAYYVDKRSSDDFTGAGTH
;
A
#
# COMPACT_ATOMS: atom_id res chain seq x y z
N THR A 1 50.48 -0.12 13.12
CA THR A 1 51.96 -0.12 13.00
C THR A 1 52.36 -1.27 12.09
N PRO A 2 53.07 -1.03 10.97
CA PRO A 2 53.43 -2.10 10.04
C PRO A 2 54.25 -3.15 10.78
N SER A 3 53.66 -4.33 10.94
CA SER A 3 54.06 -5.34 11.93
C SER A 3 55.12 -6.33 11.45
N GLY A 4 55.86 -6.05 10.37
CA GLY A 4 56.70 -7.11 9.80
C GLY A 4 57.76 -6.74 8.78
N GLY A 5 58.43 -5.59 8.87
CA GLY A 5 59.43 -5.24 7.84
C GLY A 5 60.67 -4.49 8.29
N TYR A 6 60.58 -3.61 9.28
CA TYR A 6 61.74 -2.81 9.68
C TYR A 6 62.57 -3.53 10.73
N LYS A 7 63.83 -3.82 10.40
CA LYS A 7 64.87 -4.15 11.38
C LYS A 7 65.82 -2.96 11.44
N PRO A 8 66.12 -2.42 12.64
CA PRO A 8 67.19 -1.43 12.78
C PRO A 8 68.46 -1.96 12.11
N PRO A 9 69.15 -1.13 11.32
CA PRO A 9 70.40 -1.55 10.70
C PRO A 9 71.44 -1.88 11.79
N GLU A 10 72.13 -2.99 11.60
CA GLU A 10 73.28 -3.37 12.42
C GLU A 10 74.47 -2.52 11.98
N VAL A 11 75.17 -1.90 12.93
CA VAL A 11 76.30 -1.01 12.65
C VAL A 11 77.54 -1.54 13.37
N ASP A 12 78.58 -1.79 12.59
CA ASP A 12 79.89 -2.20 13.08
C ASP A 12 80.88 -1.05 12.84
N TYR A 13 81.46 -0.55 13.93
CA TYR A 13 82.50 0.49 13.88
C TYR A 13 83.77 -0.03 14.58
N GLU A 14 84.91 0.15 13.93
CA GLU A 14 86.22 -0.21 14.44
C GLU A 14 87.12 1.03 14.46
N ASP A 15 87.48 1.48 15.66
CA ASP A 15 88.39 2.61 15.87
C ASP A 15 89.84 2.15 15.68
N THR A 16 90.51 2.64 14.64
CA THR A 16 91.87 2.22 14.32
C THR A 16 92.88 3.01 15.12
N ILE A 17 93.55 2.33 16.07
CA ILE A 17 94.51 2.97 16.98
C ILE A 17 95.75 3.51 16.24
N VAL A 18 96.16 2.87 15.15
CA VAL A 18 97.38 3.24 14.38
C VAL A 18 97.05 3.42 12.90
N HIS A 19 96.82 4.67 12.50
CA HIS A 19 96.46 5.05 11.13
C HIS A 19 97.63 5.11 10.15
N LEU A 20 98.86 5.30 10.64
CA LEU A 20 100.04 5.45 9.81
C LEU A 20 101.21 4.67 10.40
N GLU A 21 101.73 3.72 9.63
CA GLU A 21 103.00 3.05 9.89
C GLU A 21 104.00 3.52 8.83
N THR A 22 105.00 4.28 9.27
CA THR A 22 106.11 4.72 8.43
C THR A 22 107.18 3.65 8.36
N GLY A 23 107.63 3.29 7.16
CA GLY A 23 108.82 2.46 7.01
C GLY A 23 110.11 3.25 7.27
N ASN A 24 111.20 2.53 7.54
CA ASN A 24 112.56 3.10 7.59
C ASN A 24 113.40 2.50 6.45
N THR A 25 114.25 3.32 5.83
CA THR A 25 115.17 2.89 4.75
C THR A 25 116.56 3.46 5.00
N TYR A 26 117.57 2.81 4.45
CA TYR A 26 118.94 3.32 4.42
C TYR A 26 119.42 3.28 2.98
N ILE A 27 119.93 4.41 2.48
CA ILE A 27 120.53 4.49 1.15
C ILE A 27 122.03 4.72 1.21
N SER A 28 122.72 4.10 0.26
CA SER A 28 124.08 4.48 -0.12
C SER A 28 124.02 4.94 -1.58
N THR A 29 124.44 6.18 -1.85
CA THR A 29 124.38 6.80 -3.19
C THR A 29 125.69 7.51 -3.53
N ALA A 30 126.09 7.45 -4.80
CA ALA A 30 127.28 8.11 -5.34
C ALA A 30 126.98 9.47 -6.01
N CYS A 31 125.75 9.98 -5.85
CA CYS A 31 125.31 11.24 -6.45
C CYS A 31 126.13 12.45 -5.94
N SER A 32 126.42 13.40 -6.83
CA SER A 32 127.35 14.52 -6.55
C SER A 32 126.69 15.89 -6.43
N ASN A 33 125.35 15.99 -6.56
CA ASN A 33 124.62 17.24 -6.34
C ASN A 33 123.32 17.03 -5.54
N PRO A 34 122.79 18.09 -4.87
CA PRO A 34 121.62 17.99 -4.00
C PRO A 34 120.36 17.46 -4.68
N SER A 35 120.14 17.77 -5.96
CA SER A 35 118.97 17.30 -6.71
C SER A 35 119.04 15.79 -6.97
N GLN A 36 120.22 15.25 -7.29
CA GLN A 36 120.41 13.81 -7.49
C GLN A 36 120.33 13.03 -6.16
N MET A 37 120.85 13.59 -5.06
CA MET A 37 120.67 13.03 -3.72
C MET A 37 119.19 13.01 -3.31
N TYR A 38 118.45 14.08 -3.58
CA TYR A 38 117.02 14.16 -3.30
C TYR A 38 116.24 13.10 -4.08
N LEU A 39 116.55 12.89 -5.37
CA LEU A 39 115.92 11.84 -6.18
C LEU A 39 116.25 10.42 -5.67
N ALA A 40 117.49 10.15 -5.25
CA ALA A 40 117.88 8.87 -4.67
C ALA A 40 117.19 8.61 -3.32
N ALA A 41 117.01 9.65 -2.50
CA ALA A 41 116.27 9.58 -1.24
C ALA A 41 114.76 9.35 -1.49
N LEU A 42 114.17 10.05 -2.46
CA LEU A 42 112.77 9.85 -2.85
C LEU A 42 112.53 8.42 -3.35
N ALA A 43 113.44 7.89 -4.17
CA ALA A 43 113.32 6.56 -4.77
C ALA A 43 113.44 5.40 -3.75
N ALA A 44 114.13 5.63 -2.63
CA ALA A 44 114.29 4.62 -1.59
C ALA A 44 113.31 4.77 -0.43
N CYS A 45 112.57 5.87 -0.37
CA CYS A 45 111.59 6.13 0.67
C CYS A 45 110.55 5.00 0.67
N PRO A 46 110.39 4.27 1.78
CA PRO A 46 109.46 3.16 1.83
C PRO A 46 108.04 3.70 1.70
N THR A 47 107.20 2.97 1.00
CA THR A 47 105.79 3.32 0.87
C THR A 47 105.12 3.17 2.25
N PRO A 48 104.52 4.23 2.83
CA PRO A 48 103.87 4.12 4.13
C PRO A 48 102.69 3.17 4.07
N ILE A 49 102.41 2.49 5.19
CA ILE A 49 101.18 1.73 5.36
C ILE A 49 100.18 2.62 6.08
N VAL A 50 99.00 2.79 5.50
CA VAL A 50 97.91 3.60 6.04
C VAL A 50 96.68 2.74 6.30
N ARG A 51 95.91 3.11 7.34
CA ARG A 51 94.65 2.48 7.72
C ARG A 51 93.58 3.53 7.98
N ASN A 52 92.37 3.24 7.52
CA ASN A 52 91.17 3.97 7.93
C ASN A 52 90.57 3.32 9.18
N ASP A 53 89.61 3.97 9.80
CA ASP A 53 88.67 3.28 10.69
C ASP A 53 87.81 2.28 9.91
N GLY A 54 87.32 1.25 10.59
CA GLY A 54 86.38 0.29 10.03
C GLY A 54 84.95 0.78 10.20
N PHE A 55 84.15 0.73 9.14
CA PHE A 55 82.71 1.03 9.22
C PHE A 55 81.92 0.11 8.29
N ALA A 56 80.99 -0.65 8.85
CA ALA A 56 80.06 -1.49 8.11
C ALA A 56 78.62 -1.30 8.61
N ILE A 57 77.67 -1.40 7.67
CA ILE A 57 76.23 -1.39 7.99
C ILE A 57 75.62 -2.65 7.39
N ASN A 58 74.93 -3.45 8.21
CA ASN A 58 74.34 -4.74 7.84
C ASN A 58 75.35 -5.65 7.12
N GLY A 59 76.59 -5.73 7.63
CA GLY A 59 77.68 -6.52 7.04
C GLY A 59 78.25 -5.96 5.72
N LYS A 60 77.79 -4.80 5.23
CA LYS A 60 78.37 -4.14 4.05
C LYS A 60 79.44 -3.14 4.49
N VAL A 61 80.69 -3.44 4.15
CA VAL A 61 81.85 -2.58 4.48
C VAL A 61 81.80 -1.28 3.68
N VAL A 62 81.62 -0.16 4.38
CA VAL A 62 81.65 1.19 3.81
C VAL A 62 83.07 1.74 3.88
N LEU A 63 83.78 1.49 4.98
CA LEU A 63 85.18 1.85 5.17
C LEU A 63 85.94 0.63 5.71
N ASP A 64 87.02 0.26 5.03
CA ASP A 64 87.85 -0.90 5.36
C ASP A 64 89.07 -0.45 6.18
N SER A 65 89.26 -1.05 7.36
CA SER A 65 90.38 -0.81 8.28
C SER A 65 91.66 -1.56 7.90
N ALA A 66 91.62 -2.41 6.86
CA ALA A 66 92.78 -3.18 6.43
C ALA A 66 93.96 -2.28 5.98
N PRO A 67 95.22 -2.67 6.29
CA PRO A 67 96.42 -1.93 5.90
C PRO A 67 96.59 -1.82 4.38
N ARG A 68 96.86 -0.60 3.89
CA ARG A 68 97.11 -0.32 2.46
C ARG A 68 98.39 0.49 2.27
N ALA A 69 99.07 0.27 1.15
CA ALA A 69 100.25 1.03 0.78
C ALA A 69 99.86 2.41 0.20
N ALA A 70 100.52 3.47 0.68
CA ALA A 70 100.41 4.88 0.27
C ALA A 70 99.08 5.59 0.60
N HIS A 71 97.94 5.00 0.25
CA HIS A 71 96.63 5.65 0.37
C HIS A 71 95.57 4.68 0.88
N GLY A 72 94.72 5.17 1.80
CA GLY A 72 93.58 4.43 2.32
C GLY A 72 92.47 4.30 1.27
N GLN A 73 91.55 3.37 1.49
CA GLN A 73 90.40 3.22 0.60
C GLN A 73 89.40 4.36 0.82
N SER A 74 88.94 5.00 -0.26
CA SER A 74 87.82 5.95 -0.18
C SER A 74 86.53 5.23 0.25
N PRO A 75 85.65 5.85 1.05
CA PRO A 75 84.40 5.21 1.47
C PRO A 75 83.58 4.70 0.28
N ASN A 76 83.09 3.47 0.37
CA ASN A 76 82.20 2.91 -0.62
C ASN A 76 80.75 3.33 -0.32
N TYR A 77 80.39 4.53 -0.74
CA TYR A 77 79.04 5.07 -0.53
C TYR A 77 77.92 4.25 -1.23
N ALA A 78 78.25 3.37 -2.19
CA ALA A 78 77.25 2.47 -2.77
C ALA A 78 76.70 1.47 -1.74
N ASN A 79 77.49 1.13 -0.72
CA ASN A 79 77.09 0.23 0.37
C ASN A 79 76.14 0.90 1.38
N LEU A 80 75.97 2.22 1.33
CA LEU A 80 74.97 2.96 2.12
C LEU A 80 73.56 2.94 1.50
N LYS A 81 73.39 2.38 0.29
CA LYS A 81 72.08 2.31 -0.35
C LYS A 81 71.17 1.32 0.39
N SER A 82 70.05 1.83 0.89
CA SER A 82 68.99 1.02 1.47
C SER A 82 68.22 0.23 0.40
N PRO A 83 67.85 -1.04 0.65
CA PRO A 83 66.96 -1.76 -0.25
C PRO A 83 65.57 -1.11 -0.29
N VAL A 84 64.91 -1.19 -1.44
CA VAL A 84 63.52 -0.74 -1.60
C VAL A 84 62.61 -1.74 -0.90
N ILE A 85 61.80 -1.27 0.06
CA ILE A 85 60.78 -2.10 0.71
C ILE A 85 59.66 -2.46 -0.28
N HIS A 86 59.03 -3.62 -0.10
CA HIS A 86 57.85 -3.97 -0.88
C HIS A 86 56.71 -2.96 -0.66
N ARG A 87 55.93 -2.66 -1.70
CA ARG A 87 54.83 -1.68 -1.65
C ARG A 87 53.97 -1.86 -0.41
N ASP A 88 53.52 -3.09 -0.16
CA ASP A 88 52.53 -3.40 0.87
C ASP A 88 53.10 -3.35 2.32
N VAL A 89 54.40 -3.07 2.52
CA VAL A 89 55.01 -2.99 3.87
C VAL A 89 54.40 -1.87 4.71
N LEU A 90 53.95 -0.78 4.08
CA LEU A 90 53.38 0.39 4.75
C LEU A 90 51.84 0.44 4.70
N TYR A 91 51.19 -0.64 4.26
CA TYR A 91 49.74 -0.67 4.09
C TYR A 91 49.07 -1.50 5.17
N GLU A 92 48.05 -0.91 5.81
CA GLU A 92 47.08 -1.65 6.60
C GLU A 92 45.86 -1.99 5.75
N LYS A 93 45.30 -3.19 5.97
CA LYS A 93 44.12 -3.70 5.24
C LYS A 93 42.90 -3.65 6.16
N ASN A 94 41.72 -3.65 5.56
CA ASN A 94 40.43 -3.70 6.26
C ASN A 94 40.16 -2.50 7.19
N LEU A 95 40.70 -1.33 6.86
CA LEU A 95 40.33 -0.09 7.53
C LEU A 95 38.86 0.22 7.24
N LYS A 96 38.06 0.40 8.29
CA LYS A 96 36.63 0.75 8.18
C LYS A 96 36.46 2.25 8.32
N ILE A 97 35.70 2.85 7.41
CA ILE A 97 35.22 4.23 7.55
C ILE A 97 34.09 4.22 8.58
N PRO A 98 34.10 5.09 9.61
CA PRO A 98 33.02 5.16 10.58
C PRO A 98 31.66 5.40 9.91
N ASP A 99 30.63 4.66 10.35
CA ASP A 99 29.30 4.69 9.72
C ASP A 99 28.60 6.06 9.90
N ASP A 100 29.04 6.84 10.89
CA ASP A 100 28.57 8.17 11.22
C ASP A 100 29.33 9.31 10.53
N LEU A 101 30.39 9.01 9.77
CA LEU A 101 31.21 10.02 9.12
C LEU A 101 30.39 10.76 8.04
N PRO A 102 30.27 12.10 8.11
CA PRO A 102 29.54 12.87 7.11
C PRO A 102 30.06 12.67 5.68
N ASN A 103 29.18 12.90 4.70
CA ASN A 103 29.61 12.95 3.32
C ASN A 103 30.54 14.17 3.11
N GLY A 104 31.65 13.99 2.42
CA GLY A 104 32.58 15.09 2.18
C GLY A 104 33.97 14.65 1.76
N LYS A 105 34.80 15.64 1.45
CA LYS A 105 36.24 15.45 1.20
C LYS A 105 36.99 15.53 2.52
N TYR A 106 37.83 14.53 2.76
CA TYR A 106 38.72 14.44 3.92
C TYR A 106 40.16 14.44 3.41
N ASP A 107 40.92 15.46 3.79
CA ASP A 107 42.32 15.54 3.43
C ASP A 107 43.13 14.56 4.28
N SER A 108 44.11 13.91 3.65
CA SER A 108 45.00 12.96 4.30
C SER A 108 46.35 13.61 4.53
N SER A 109 47.02 13.25 5.61
CA SER A 109 48.41 13.63 5.86
C SER A 109 49.15 12.44 6.45
N GLY A 110 50.47 12.49 6.37
CA GLY A 110 51.33 11.49 6.98
C GLY A 110 52.70 12.06 7.25
N THR A 111 53.41 11.44 8.19
CA THR A 111 54.79 11.77 8.50
C THR A 111 55.65 10.52 8.41
N ILE A 112 56.92 10.72 8.08
CA ILE A 112 57.96 9.70 8.16
C ILE A 112 59.01 10.14 9.18
N THR A 113 59.34 9.28 10.13
CA THR A 113 60.37 9.53 11.12
C THR A 113 61.60 8.70 10.81
N TYR A 114 62.74 9.36 10.66
CA TYR A 114 64.05 8.74 10.54
C TYR A 114 64.74 8.80 11.91
N GLN A 115 65.16 7.65 12.41
CA GLN A 115 65.97 7.57 13.63
C GLN A 115 67.43 7.37 13.26
N ARG A 116 68.33 8.16 13.85
CA ARG A 116 69.77 8.01 13.67
C ARG A 116 70.25 6.74 14.39
N VAL A 117 70.98 5.90 13.66
CA VAL A 117 71.45 4.58 14.13
C VAL A 117 72.91 4.59 14.59
N PHE A 118 73.72 5.55 14.12
CA PHE A 118 75.13 5.70 14.48
C PHE A 118 75.61 7.14 14.25
N THR A 119 76.57 7.60 15.06
CA THR A 119 77.25 8.90 14.91
C THR A 119 78.61 8.85 15.61
N LEU A 120 79.62 9.52 15.03
CA LEU A 120 80.91 9.76 15.67
C LEU A 120 81.04 11.28 15.84
N ASN A 121 81.05 11.77 17.09
CA ASN A 121 81.02 13.20 17.48
C ASN A 121 79.78 13.97 16.96
N PRO A 122 78.63 13.92 17.67
CA PRO A 122 77.35 14.43 17.16
C PRO A 122 77.18 15.96 17.27
N ASP A 123 76.58 16.55 16.23
CA ASP A 123 76.02 17.93 16.24
C ASP A 123 74.54 18.00 15.78
N SER A 124 73.86 16.86 15.57
CA SER A 124 72.48 16.81 15.02
C SER A 124 71.48 16.04 15.91
N GLU A 125 70.19 16.23 15.64
CA GLU A 125 69.08 15.58 16.36
C GLU A 125 69.05 14.04 16.16
N LEU A 126 68.56 13.31 17.17
CA LEU A 126 68.45 11.84 17.16
C LEU A 126 67.39 11.34 16.18
N GLU A 127 66.31 12.10 16.01
CA GLU A 127 65.21 11.78 15.11
C GLU A 127 64.94 12.97 14.20
N ILE A 128 64.60 12.70 12.94
CA ILE A 128 64.13 13.69 11.99
C ILE A 128 62.78 13.22 11.48
N THR A 129 61.75 14.01 11.75
CA THR A 129 60.41 13.78 11.19
C THR A 129 60.19 14.69 10.00
N LYS A 130 59.75 14.11 8.88
CA LYS A 130 59.38 14.85 7.67
C LYS A 130 57.92 14.57 7.31
N PRO A 131 57.16 15.58 6.85
CA PRO A 131 55.85 15.32 6.27
C PRO A 131 55.99 14.55 4.95
N LEU A 132 54.94 13.83 4.57
CA LEU A 132 54.78 13.30 3.23
C LEU A 132 54.14 14.39 2.36
N ASP A 133 54.79 14.73 1.25
CA ASP A 133 54.40 15.89 0.42
C ASP A 133 53.10 15.68 -0.36
N GLU A 134 52.79 14.44 -0.79
CA GLU A 134 51.60 14.13 -1.59
C GLU A 134 50.85 12.92 -1.03
N VAL A 135 49.78 13.17 -0.27
CA VAL A 135 48.87 12.13 0.22
C VAL A 135 47.48 12.37 -0.36
N ASN A 136 46.92 11.34 -1.00
CA ASN A 136 45.59 11.44 -1.62
C ASN A 136 44.50 11.71 -0.57
N SER A 137 43.63 12.68 -0.83
CA SER A 137 42.40 12.89 -0.06
C SER A 137 41.40 11.75 -0.30
N VAL A 138 40.54 11.49 0.67
CA VAL A 138 39.44 10.51 0.58
C VAL A 138 38.12 11.25 0.48
N PHE A 139 37.27 10.87 -0.47
CA PHE A 139 35.90 11.36 -0.54
C PHE A 139 34.93 10.32 0.01
N VAL A 140 34.19 10.69 1.05
CA VAL A 140 33.22 9.82 1.72
C VAL A 140 31.83 10.18 1.24
N HIS A 141 31.07 9.16 0.85
CA HIS A 141 29.68 9.30 0.48
C HIS A 141 28.96 7.98 0.80
N THR A 142 27.88 8.08 1.58
CA THR A 142 27.07 6.93 1.99
C THR A 142 25.86 6.82 1.05
N PRO A 143 25.83 5.83 0.14
CA PRO A 143 24.78 5.74 -0.87
C PRO A 143 23.48 5.16 -0.29
N VAL A 144 22.36 5.76 -0.70
CA VAL A 144 21.02 5.22 -0.52
C VAL A 144 20.24 5.29 -1.83
N TYR A 145 19.38 4.29 -2.01
CA TYR A 145 18.45 4.17 -3.12
C TYR A 145 17.11 3.70 -2.57
N ILE A 146 16.01 4.14 -3.18
CA ILE A 146 14.68 3.61 -2.91
C ILE A 146 13.86 3.53 -4.18
N ASP A 147 13.15 2.42 -4.34
CA ASP A 147 12.05 2.25 -5.29
C ASP A 147 10.95 1.45 -4.57
N ILE A 148 9.70 1.73 -4.93
CA ILE A 148 8.55 1.08 -4.31
C ILE A 148 7.54 0.62 -5.35
N LYS A 149 6.76 -0.39 -5.00
CA LYS A 149 5.57 -0.80 -5.73
C LYS A 149 4.47 -1.16 -4.74
N VAL A 150 3.30 -0.58 -4.92
CA VAL A 150 2.10 -0.91 -4.14
C VAL A 150 1.30 -1.97 -4.91
N SER A 151 0.69 -2.93 -4.23
CA SER A 151 -0.20 -3.90 -4.86
C SER A 151 -1.46 -3.22 -5.38
N ASP A 152 -2.05 -3.83 -6.40
CA ASP A 152 -3.26 -3.34 -7.05
C ASP A 152 -4.42 -4.30 -6.80
N ASP A 153 -5.57 -3.77 -6.40
CA ASP A 153 -6.78 -4.52 -6.05
C ASP A 153 -7.97 -4.12 -6.95
N ASP A 154 -7.70 -3.80 -8.21
CA ASP A 154 -8.70 -3.51 -9.26
C ASP A 154 -9.82 -4.56 -9.35
N GLU A 155 -9.51 -5.83 -9.06
CA GLU A 155 -10.49 -6.93 -9.10
C GLU A 155 -11.65 -6.75 -8.10
N HIS A 156 -11.51 -5.83 -7.13
CA HIS A 156 -12.56 -5.44 -6.17
C HIS A 156 -12.97 -3.95 -6.31
N ASN A 157 -12.49 -3.23 -7.33
CA ASN A 157 -12.82 -1.82 -7.55
C ASN A 157 -14.15 -1.63 -8.29
N GLN A 158 -15.18 -1.18 -7.58
CA GLN A 158 -16.53 -0.94 -8.11
C GLN A 158 -16.77 0.50 -8.60
N LYS A 159 -15.72 1.33 -8.70
CA LYS A 159 -15.85 2.69 -9.22
C LYS A 159 -16.34 2.72 -10.67
N VAL A 160 -17.09 3.77 -10.98
CA VAL A 160 -17.59 4.03 -12.34
C VAL A 160 -16.48 4.58 -13.23
N TYR A 161 -15.62 5.42 -12.66
CA TYR A 161 -14.47 6.02 -13.35
C TYR A 161 -13.22 5.87 -12.46
N PRO A 162 -12.57 4.69 -12.44
CA PRO A 162 -11.31 4.49 -11.72
C PRO A 162 -10.19 5.39 -12.26
N GLU A 163 -9.28 5.84 -11.38
CA GLU A 163 -8.18 6.72 -11.78
C GLU A 163 -7.04 5.94 -12.46
N ALA A 164 -6.75 6.29 -13.72
CA ALA A 164 -5.68 5.66 -14.48
C ALA A 164 -4.29 5.89 -13.87
N ASN A 165 -3.40 4.91 -14.00
CA ASN A 165 -2.01 4.93 -13.48
C ASN A 165 -1.90 5.06 -11.95
N THR A 166 -2.91 4.58 -11.22
CA THR A 166 -2.85 4.44 -9.77
C THR A 166 -2.91 2.96 -9.39
N SER A 167 -2.46 2.62 -8.19
CA SER A 167 -2.77 1.31 -7.61
C SER A 167 -4.03 1.42 -6.77
N THR A 168 -5.01 0.56 -7.01
CA THR A 168 -6.25 0.52 -6.23
C THR A 168 -5.99 -0.08 -4.84
N LEU A 169 -6.46 0.64 -3.82
CA LEU A 169 -6.57 0.18 -2.44
C LEU A 169 -8.04 0.13 -2.04
N ILE A 170 -8.52 -1.02 -1.59
CA ILE A 170 -9.92 -1.18 -1.21
C ILE A 170 -10.10 -1.07 0.31
N LEU A 171 -11.14 -0.36 0.74
CA LEU A 171 -11.53 -0.29 2.14
C LEU A 171 -11.84 -1.69 2.71
N ASP A 172 -11.42 -1.94 3.95
CA ASP A 172 -11.51 -3.23 4.65
C ASP A 172 -10.69 -4.35 3.99
N ARG A 173 -9.61 -4.00 3.28
CA ARG A 173 -8.73 -4.97 2.64
C ARG A 173 -7.26 -4.65 2.87
N ILE A 174 -6.45 -5.69 2.67
CA ILE A 174 -5.01 -5.58 2.77
C ILE A 174 -4.42 -5.04 1.47
N PHE A 175 -3.26 -4.41 1.57
CA PHE A 175 -2.39 -4.14 0.44
C PHE A 175 -0.94 -4.40 0.85
N THR A 176 -0.07 -4.61 -0.13
CA THR A 176 1.35 -4.82 0.10
C THR A 176 2.16 -3.71 -0.53
N VAL A 177 3.27 -3.36 0.12
CA VAL A 177 4.28 -2.47 -0.45
C VAL A 177 5.58 -3.25 -0.59
N ASP A 178 6.01 -3.40 -1.84
CA ASP A 178 7.35 -3.86 -2.19
C ASP A 178 8.31 -2.67 -2.12
N ILE A 179 9.39 -2.81 -1.36
CA ILE A 179 10.39 -1.78 -1.10
C ILE A 179 11.76 -2.33 -1.52
N SER A 180 12.38 -1.67 -2.50
CA SER A 180 13.70 -2.03 -3.02
C SER A 180 14.71 -0.94 -2.70
N ASN A 181 15.86 -1.35 -2.17
CA ASN A 181 17.07 -0.52 -2.07
C ASN A 181 18.11 -0.89 -3.13
N ILE A 182 17.67 -1.64 -4.16
CA ILE A 182 18.49 -2.11 -5.27
C ILE A 182 18.16 -1.27 -6.48
N GLY A 183 19.17 -0.62 -7.05
CA GLY A 183 18.99 0.17 -8.25
C GLY A 183 20.24 0.94 -8.67
N MET A 184 20.07 1.79 -9.68
CA MET A 184 21.16 2.57 -10.26
C MET A 184 21.51 3.78 -9.40
N HIS A 185 22.80 3.95 -9.12
CA HIS A 185 23.38 5.15 -8.53
C HIS A 185 24.44 5.74 -9.47
N ARG A 186 25.33 6.60 -8.98
CA ARG A 186 26.45 7.19 -9.73
C ARG A 186 27.31 6.11 -10.37
N ASN A 187 27.78 6.36 -11.58
CA ASN A 187 28.71 5.47 -12.27
C ASN A 187 30.16 5.74 -11.83
N ILE A 188 30.50 5.42 -10.58
CA ILE A 188 31.83 5.55 -9.99
C ILE A 188 32.21 4.26 -9.23
N LEU A 189 33.51 4.07 -8.96
CA LEU A 189 34.00 2.88 -8.26
C LEU A 189 33.30 2.71 -6.89
N GLY A 190 32.70 1.55 -6.66
CA GLY A 190 31.93 1.27 -5.43
C GLY A 190 30.41 1.48 -5.55
N TYR A 191 29.95 2.09 -6.66
CA TYR A 191 28.56 2.46 -6.94
C TYR A 191 28.08 1.79 -8.25
N GLY A 192 26.99 2.29 -8.85
CA GLY A 192 26.35 1.76 -10.05
C GLY A 192 25.01 1.08 -9.72
N ASN A 193 24.65 0.03 -10.46
CA ASN A 193 23.46 -0.76 -10.15
C ASN A 193 23.80 -1.81 -9.08
N ARG A 194 23.35 -1.61 -7.82
CA ARG A 194 23.74 -2.43 -6.67
C ARG A 194 22.66 -2.46 -5.60
N ASP A 195 22.81 -3.37 -4.63
CA ASP A 195 22.08 -3.36 -3.37
C ASP A 195 22.74 -2.42 -2.35
N TYR A 196 22.01 -1.37 -1.97
CA TYR A 196 22.47 -0.37 -1.01
C TYR A 196 21.92 -0.59 0.41
N THR A 197 21.19 -1.69 0.67
CA THR A 197 20.52 -1.97 1.95
C THR A 197 21.46 -1.85 3.16
N LYS A 198 22.71 -2.29 3.04
CA LYS A 198 23.70 -2.24 4.14
C LYS A 198 24.10 -0.83 4.57
N TYR A 199 23.80 0.19 3.77
CA TYR A 199 24.11 1.60 4.04
C TYR A 199 22.90 2.40 4.54
N ILE A 200 21.77 1.72 4.76
CA ILE A 200 20.53 2.33 5.22
C ILE A 200 20.46 2.26 6.74
N LYS A 201 20.29 3.43 7.35
CA LYS A 201 19.96 3.61 8.77
C LYS A 201 18.55 3.12 9.05
N ASP A 202 17.61 3.63 8.28
CA ASP A 202 16.19 3.32 8.44
C ASP A 202 15.43 3.61 7.14
N ARG A 203 14.25 3.02 7.04
CA ARG A 203 13.25 3.36 6.03
C ARG A 203 12.06 3.94 6.77
N ILE A 204 11.55 5.06 6.29
CA ILE A 204 10.40 5.72 6.89
C ILE A 204 9.29 5.89 5.85
N VAL A 205 8.05 5.74 6.30
CA VAL A 205 6.85 5.84 5.47
C VAL A 205 5.88 6.86 6.04
N ARG A 206 5.19 7.60 5.18
CA ARG A 206 4.09 8.48 5.55
C ARG A 206 2.90 8.22 4.63
N PHE A 207 1.83 7.69 5.20
CA PHE A 207 0.55 7.54 4.53
C PHE A 207 -0.28 8.82 4.73
N PRO A 208 -0.94 9.36 3.69
CA PRO A 208 -1.84 10.51 3.84
C PRO A 208 -3.21 10.13 4.44
N PHE A 209 -3.43 8.84 4.69
CA PHE A 209 -4.59 8.26 5.34
C PHE A 209 -4.16 7.28 6.44
N ASP A 210 -5.10 6.89 7.29
CA ASP A 210 -4.87 5.93 8.37
C ASP A 210 -4.66 4.52 7.81
N VAL A 211 -3.70 3.79 8.35
CA VAL A 211 -3.47 2.38 7.98
C VAL A 211 -3.14 1.55 9.22
N TYR A 212 -3.29 0.24 9.10
CA TYR A 212 -2.73 -0.70 10.06
C TYR A 212 -1.57 -1.45 9.44
N LEU A 213 -0.48 -1.61 10.17
CA LEU A 213 0.57 -2.58 9.83
C LEU A 213 0.08 -3.97 10.24
N GLY A 214 -0.21 -4.83 9.26
CA GLY A 214 -0.81 -6.14 9.46
C GLY A 214 -1.91 -6.44 8.45
N THR A 215 -2.75 -7.42 8.78
CA THR A 215 -3.83 -7.90 7.90
C THR A 215 -5.21 -7.38 8.27
N ASP A 216 -5.34 -6.75 9.43
CA ASP A 216 -6.60 -6.23 9.96
C ASP A 216 -6.33 -5.17 11.06
N ARG A 217 -7.39 -4.76 11.76
CA ARG A 217 -7.37 -3.75 12.83
C ARG A 217 -6.71 -4.20 14.13
N THR A 218 -6.30 -5.46 14.26
CA THR A 218 -5.49 -5.95 15.40
C THR A 218 -4.01 -5.61 15.22
N GLY A 219 -3.61 -5.23 14.00
CA GLY A 219 -2.27 -4.73 13.68
C GLY A 219 -1.91 -3.43 14.39
N LYS A 220 -0.70 -2.92 14.12
CA LYS A 220 -0.26 -1.64 14.69
C LYS A 220 -0.84 -0.48 13.89
N TYR A 221 -1.69 0.33 14.52
CA TYR A 221 -2.24 1.54 13.91
C TYR A 221 -1.15 2.56 13.58
N LEU A 222 -1.16 3.04 12.34
CA LEU A 222 -0.30 4.09 11.82
C LEU A 222 -1.17 5.28 11.42
N LYS A 223 -1.10 6.33 12.22
CA LYS A 223 -1.84 7.57 11.99
C LYS A 223 -1.45 8.21 10.65
N ALA A 224 -2.46 8.73 9.95
CA ALA A 224 -2.30 9.55 8.76
C ALA A 224 -1.31 10.70 8.97
N ASN A 225 -0.64 11.11 7.89
CA ASN A 225 0.26 12.25 7.79
C ASN A 225 1.41 12.26 8.80
N THR A 226 1.78 11.09 9.34
CA THR A 226 2.87 10.92 10.29
C THR A 226 3.98 10.05 9.67
N TRP A 227 5.25 10.43 9.87
CA TRP A 227 6.37 9.60 9.47
C TRP A 227 6.55 8.45 10.46
N HIS A 228 6.52 7.22 9.96
CA HIS A 228 6.69 6.00 10.74
C HIS A 228 8.00 5.31 10.37
N SER A 229 8.84 5.05 11.37
CA SER A 229 10.07 4.28 11.22
C SER A 229 9.77 2.80 11.07
N LEU A 230 10.14 2.20 9.93
CA LEU A 230 9.96 0.77 9.70
C LEU A 230 10.78 -0.05 10.70
N THR A 231 11.99 0.39 11.04
CA THR A 231 12.83 -0.28 12.05
C THR A 231 12.16 -0.26 13.44
N ASN A 232 11.59 0.88 13.88
CA ASN A 232 10.84 0.97 15.14
C ASN A 232 9.51 0.20 15.11
N LEU A 233 8.99 -0.09 13.92
CA LEU A 233 7.85 -0.98 13.71
C LEU A 233 8.26 -2.47 13.69
N GLY A 234 9.55 -2.79 13.88
CA GLY A 234 10.04 -4.16 13.88
C GLY A 234 10.27 -4.73 12.48
N ILE A 235 10.42 -3.88 11.46
CA ILE A 235 10.66 -4.25 10.06
C ILE A 235 12.11 -3.90 9.68
N PRO A 236 13.03 -4.87 9.69
CA PRO A 236 14.43 -4.62 9.33
C PRO A 236 14.61 -4.21 7.86
N ASN A 237 15.72 -3.55 7.53
CA ASN A 237 15.96 -3.00 6.19
C ASN A 237 16.05 -4.04 5.05
N ASN A 238 16.27 -5.32 5.38
CA ASN A 238 16.29 -6.42 4.41
C ASN A 238 14.89 -6.99 4.09
N VAL A 239 13.84 -6.59 4.83
CA VAL A 239 12.46 -6.98 4.51
C VAL A 239 11.98 -6.14 3.33
N THR A 240 11.73 -6.79 2.20
CA THR A 240 11.39 -6.13 0.94
C THR A 240 9.89 -6.03 0.68
N ARG A 241 9.04 -6.72 1.45
CA ARG A 241 7.58 -6.67 1.30
C ARG A 241 6.93 -6.47 2.66
N VAL A 242 6.02 -5.51 2.76
CA VAL A 242 5.29 -5.19 3.99
C VAL A 242 3.79 -5.18 3.68
N THR A 243 2.99 -5.81 4.55
CA THR A 243 1.53 -5.84 4.42
C THR A 243 0.90 -4.80 5.34
N PHE A 244 -0.03 -4.04 4.78
CA PHE A 244 -0.85 -3.06 5.48
C PHE A 244 -2.33 -3.38 5.25
N TYR A 245 -3.18 -2.79 6.07
CA TYR A 245 -4.64 -2.89 5.98
C TYR A 245 -5.26 -1.50 5.96
N THR A 246 -6.21 -1.29 5.05
CA THR A 246 -6.95 -0.03 4.86
C THR A 246 -8.25 -0.06 5.67
N PRO A 247 -8.37 0.70 6.78
CA PRO A 247 -9.58 0.70 7.58
C PRO A 247 -10.73 1.45 6.90
N THR A 248 -11.97 1.09 7.23
CA THR A 248 -13.18 1.57 6.54
C THR A 248 -13.39 3.09 6.62
N TRP A 249 -12.86 3.76 7.66
CA TRP A 249 -13.04 5.21 7.89
C TRP A 249 -12.05 6.11 7.14
N VAL A 250 -11.19 5.52 6.32
CA VAL A 250 -10.41 6.28 5.34
C VAL A 250 -11.37 6.84 4.30
N ASP A 251 -11.23 8.13 4.00
CA ASP A 251 -12.01 8.74 2.93
C ASP A 251 -11.55 8.18 1.58
N GLU A 252 -12.48 7.99 0.66
CA GLU A 252 -12.11 7.62 -0.70
C GLU A 252 -11.43 8.78 -1.39
N GLY A 253 -10.50 8.46 -2.30
CA GLY A 253 -9.78 9.48 -3.03
C GLY A 253 -8.43 9.03 -3.54
N ILE A 254 -7.75 9.99 -4.15
CA ILE A 254 -6.45 9.79 -4.77
C ILE A 254 -5.37 10.34 -3.83
N TYR A 255 -4.36 9.52 -3.55
CA TYR A 255 -3.37 9.78 -2.50
C TYR A 255 -1.95 9.50 -2.98
N ASP A 256 -0.97 10.25 -2.45
CA ASP A 256 0.46 9.97 -2.63
C ASP A 256 1.04 9.41 -1.33
N ILE A 257 1.41 8.14 -1.31
CA ILE A 257 2.15 7.52 -0.20
C ILE A 257 3.63 7.87 -0.37
N GLU A 258 4.27 8.35 0.70
CA GLU A 258 5.66 8.80 0.67
C GLU A 258 6.58 7.84 1.42
N PHE A 259 7.70 7.48 0.80
CA PHE A 259 8.73 6.65 1.40
C PHE A 259 10.10 7.33 1.32
N ARG A 260 10.94 7.09 2.33
CA ARG A 260 12.32 7.56 2.37
C ARG A 260 13.25 6.47 2.87
N SER A 261 14.43 6.36 2.27
CA SER A 261 15.58 5.59 2.77
C SER A 261 16.64 6.56 3.30
N LEU A 262 16.99 6.45 4.57
CA LEU A 262 17.96 7.32 5.25
C LEU A 262 19.33 6.64 5.28
N ALA A 263 20.39 7.36 4.91
CA ALA A 263 21.77 6.86 5.01
C ALA A 263 22.20 6.68 6.48
N LEU A 264 23.16 5.78 6.75
CA LEU A 264 23.77 5.57 8.08
C LEU A 264 24.23 6.88 8.74
N ASN A 265 24.83 7.76 7.93
CA ASN A 265 25.32 9.05 8.36
C ASN A 265 24.28 10.19 8.27
N ASP A 266 23.00 9.89 8.05
CA ASP A 266 21.96 10.92 8.07
C ASP A 266 21.81 11.52 9.49
N ARG A 267 21.92 12.84 9.53
CA ARG A 267 21.73 13.70 10.71
C ARG A 267 20.65 14.76 10.48
N SER A 268 20.01 14.72 9.32
CA SER A 268 18.97 15.67 8.94
C SER A 268 17.58 15.24 9.39
N ASP A 269 17.46 14.10 10.07
CA ASP A 269 16.18 13.46 10.40
C ASP A 269 15.27 13.32 9.18
N GLY A 270 15.85 12.83 8.08
CA GLY A 270 15.12 12.57 6.85
C GLY A 270 14.86 13.80 5.96
N GLN A 271 15.50 14.96 6.20
CA GLN A 271 15.20 16.21 5.48
C GLN A 271 16.09 16.50 4.26
N ASN A 272 17.32 15.96 4.21
CA ASN A 272 18.25 16.17 3.09
C ASN A 272 17.96 15.21 1.92
N ILE A 273 16.80 15.41 1.31
CA ILE A 273 16.19 14.52 0.32
C ILE A 273 16.70 14.72 -1.11
N GLN A 274 16.70 13.63 -1.87
CA GLN A 274 16.81 13.59 -3.32
C GLN A 274 16.01 12.41 -3.87
N ASN A 275 15.31 12.64 -4.99
CA ASN A 275 14.42 11.63 -5.56
C ASN A 275 15.17 10.36 -5.98
N LYS A 276 14.65 9.19 -5.55
CA LYS A 276 15.14 7.81 -5.78
C LYS A 276 16.54 7.46 -5.30
N ALA A 277 17.50 8.36 -5.37
CA ALA A 277 18.88 8.13 -4.95
C ALA A 277 19.55 9.43 -4.52
N ASN A 278 20.40 9.36 -3.49
CA ASN A 278 21.20 10.52 -3.05
C ASN A 278 22.45 10.72 -3.94
N LEU A 279 22.27 11.05 -5.22
CA LEU A 279 23.38 11.27 -6.16
C LEU A 279 24.28 12.46 -5.76
N ALA A 280 23.71 13.49 -5.16
CA ALA A 280 24.43 14.67 -4.70
C ALA A 280 25.01 14.43 -3.29
N PRO A 281 26.30 14.69 -3.04
CA PRO A 281 26.94 14.35 -1.76
C PRO A 281 26.33 14.99 -0.52
N GLU A 282 25.75 16.18 -0.64
CA GLU A 282 25.05 16.88 0.44
C GLU A 282 23.71 16.23 0.82
N ARG A 283 23.23 15.28 0.01
CA ARG A 283 21.99 14.54 0.23
C ARG A 283 22.28 13.23 0.94
N THR A 284 21.50 12.93 1.96
CA THR A 284 21.64 11.73 2.82
C THR A 284 20.38 10.87 2.81
N VAL A 285 19.38 11.27 2.02
CA VAL A 285 18.06 10.63 1.99
C VAL A 285 17.62 10.47 0.54
N ALA A 286 17.15 9.27 0.21
CA ALA A 286 16.45 9.00 -1.04
C ALA A 286 14.94 8.98 -0.79
N ASP A 287 14.15 9.70 -1.58
CA ASP A 287 12.69 9.74 -1.44
C ASP A 287 11.94 9.31 -2.70
N ILE A 288 10.74 8.76 -2.52
CA ILE A 288 9.83 8.40 -3.60
C ILE A 288 8.39 8.55 -3.13
N LYS A 289 7.50 8.84 -4.07
CA LYS A 289 6.05 8.84 -3.87
C LYS A 289 5.41 7.81 -4.78
N GLN A 290 4.37 7.14 -4.29
CA GLN A 290 3.52 6.26 -5.09
C GLN A 290 2.07 6.75 -5.01
N ARG A 291 1.48 6.97 -6.18
CA ARG A 291 0.09 7.35 -6.31
C ARG A 291 -0.80 6.11 -6.17
N VAL A 292 -1.85 6.23 -5.36
CA VAL A 292 -2.84 5.19 -5.09
C VAL A 292 -4.25 5.80 -5.12
N GLU A 293 -5.24 4.97 -5.46
CA GLU A 293 -6.66 5.31 -5.33
C GLU A 293 -7.27 4.46 -4.21
N VAL A 294 -7.79 5.10 -3.16
CA VAL A 294 -8.61 4.42 -2.15
C VAL A 294 -10.06 4.43 -2.62
N ALA A 295 -10.67 3.25 -2.66
CA ALA A 295 -12.05 3.06 -3.11
C ALA A 295 -12.89 2.24 -2.12
N GLY A 296 -14.15 2.65 -2.02
CA GLY A 296 -15.21 1.99 -1.28
C GLY A 296 -15.90 0.91 -2.10
N ARG A 297 -16.99 0.36 -1.56
CA ARG A 297 -17.72 -0.76 -2.18
C ARG A 297 -19.22 -0.70 -1.91
N ILE A 298 -20.00 -1.33 -2.79
CA ILE A 298 -21.44 -1.60 -2.65
C ILE A 298 -21.70 -3.10 -2.78
N TYR A 299 -22.41 -3.70 -1.82
CA TYR A 299 -22.42 -5.15 -1.65
C TYR A 299 -23.57 -5.64 -0.78
N ASP A 300 -23.66 -6.95 -0.57
CA ASP A 300 -24.59 -7.65 0.30
C ASP A 300 -26.06 -7.37 -0.04
N LEU A 301 -26.38 -7.19 -1.33
CA LEU A 301 -27.78 -7.07 -1.74
C LEU A 301 -28.51 -8.38 -1.38
N LYS A 302 -29.57 -8.25 -0.59
CA LYS A 302 -30.41 -9.38 -0.19
C LYS A 302 -31.87 -9.01 0.04
N ILE A 303 -32.77 -9.96 -0.20
CA ILE A 303 -34.17 -9.88 0.21
C ILE A 303 -34.30 -10.49 1.60
N THR A 304 -34.85 -9.72 2.54
CA THR A 304 -34.97 -10.06 3.96
C THR A 304 -36.38 -10.48 4.36
N ASP A 305 -37.40 -10.11 3.58
CA ASP A 305 -38.79 -10.51 3.85
C ASP A 305 -39.74 -10.23 2.65
N ILE A 306 -40.89 -10.91 2.58
CA ILE A 306 -41.90 -10.76 1.52
C ILE A 306 -43.31 -10.81 2.15
N ASP A 307 -44.19 -9.88 1.78
CA ASP A 307 -45.55 -9.79 2.35
C ASP A 307 -46.53 -10.87 1.88
N ASP A 308 -46.19 -11.58 0.81
CA ASP A 308 -47.03 -12.65 0.29
C ASP A 308 -47.15 -13.79 1.32
N VAL A 309 -48.38 -14.17 1.66
CA VAL A 309 -48.69 -15.26 2.58
C VAL A 309 -48.02 -16.58 2.19
N ALA A 310 -47.73 -16.80 0.91
CA ALA A 310 -47.00 -17.98 0.44
C ALA A 310 -45.52 -17.97 0.82
N TRP A 311 -44.94 -16.80 1.09
CA TRP A 311 -43.55 -16.60 1.45
C TRP A 311 -43.37 -16.21 2.92
N GLU A 312 -44.44 -15.83 3.61
CA GLU A 312 -44.39 -15.40 5.00
C GLU A 312 -43.68 -16.43 5.92
N LEU A 313 -44.08 -17.71 5.86
CA LEU A 313 -43.48 -18.76 6.69
C LEU A 313 -42.02 -19.12 6.32
N PHE A 314 -41.54 -18.62 5.18
CA PHE A 314 -40.13 -18.75 4.83
C PHE A 314 -39.29 -17.77 5.64
N PHE A 315 -39.74 -16.51 5.71
CA PHE A 315 -39.03 -15.42 6.40
C PHE A 315 -39.40 -15.31 7.88
N ARG A 316 -40.56 -15.81 8.29
CA ARG A 316 -41.11 -15.70 9.64
C ARG A 316 -41.51 -17.04 10.20
N LYS A 317 -41.38 -17.20 11.52
CA LYS A 317 -41.62 -18.48 12.21
C LYS A 317 -43.09 -18.89 12.19
N GLU A 318 -43.98 -17.90 12.23
CA GLU A 318 -45.42 -18.10 12.33
C GLU A 318 -46.16 -17.06 11.47
N GLN A 319 -47.30 -17.46 10.93
CA GLN A 319 -48.14 -16.59 10.11
C GLN A 319 -48.67 -15.41 10.91
N GLY A 320 -48.59 -14.20 10.36
CA GLY A 320 -49.00 -12.94 11.00
C GLY A 320 -48.11 -12.51 12.17
N LYS A 321 -46.99 -13.21 12.43
CA LYS A 321 -46.04 -12.86 13.49
C LYS A 321 -44.79 -12.21 12.90
N ILE A 322 -44.08 -11.47 13.75
CA ILE A 322 -42.88 -10.71 13.39
C ILE A 322 -41.58 -11.49 13.59
N ASP A 323 -41.63 -12.63 14.29
CA ASP A 323 -40.42 -13.36 14.64
C ASP A 323 -39.80 -13.98 13.39
N LEU A 324 -38.61 -13.51 13.03
CA LEU A 324 -37.91 -13.90 11.81
C LEU A 324 -37.30 -15.30 11.93
N THR A 325 -37.27 -16.05 10.83
CA THR A 325 -36.51 -17.31 10.71
C THR A 325 -35.00 -17.07 10.56
N GLY A 326 -34.61 -15.87 10.14
CA GLY A 326 -33.25 -15.52 9.74
C GLY A 326 -32.88 -16.01 8.33
N LYS A 327 -33.83 -16.52 7.54
CA LYS A 327 -33.60 -16.87 6.13
C LYS A 327 -33.64 -15.62 5.28
N GLU A 328 -32.69 -15.50 4.36
CA GLU A 328 -32.52 -14.36 3.46
C GLU A 328 -32.13 -14.87 2.07
N PHE A 329 -32.51 -14.13 1.02
CA PHE A 329 -32.08 -14.39 -0.35
C PHE A 329 -30.96 -13.42 -0.72
N PHE A 330 -29.74 -13.91 -0.92
CA PHE A 330 -28.57 -13.11 -1.28
C PHE A 330 -28.38 -13.01 -2.79
N ALA A 331 -27.61 -12.03 -3.25
CA ALA A 331 -27.12 -11.94 -4.63
C ALA A 331 -26.45 -13.23 -5.09
N GLY A 332 -25.67 -13.86 -4.22
CA GLY A 332 -25.13 -15.19 -4.44
C GLY A 332 -24.47 -15.77 -3.19
N PRO A 333 -23.75 -16.89 -3.34
CA PRO A 333 -23.17 -17.63 -2.22
C PRO A 333 -21.88 -17.04 -1.64
N ASN A 334 -21.26 -16.08 -2.31
CA ASN A 334 -19.98 -15.53 -1.89
C ASN A 334 -20.19 -14.24 -1.09
N ASN A 335 -19.22 -13.90 -0.26
CA ASN A 335 -19.13 -12.57 0.34
C ASN A 335 -18.60 -11.53 -0.67
N ILE A 336 -18.46 -10.29 -0.21
CA ILE A 336 -17.96 -9.16 -0.99
C ILE A 336 -16.58 -9.37 -1.64
N ASP A 337 -15.75 -10.27 -1.08
CA ASP A 337 -14.41 -10.57 -1.57
C ASP A 337 -14.39 -11.79 -2.52
N GLY A 338 -15.55 -12.27 -2.95
CA GLY A 338 -15.65 -13.44 -3.83
C GLY A 338 -15.45 -14.79 -3.13
N ASN A 339 -15.32 -14.81 -1.80
CA ASN A 339 -15.12 -16.02 -1.02
C ASN A 339 -16.44 -16.65 -0.59
N ARG A 340 -16.57 -17.99 -0.68
CA ARG A 340 -17.77 -18.72 -0.29
C ARG A 340 -18.15 -18.44 1.17
N ASP A 341 -19.36 -17.94 1.40
CA ASP A 341 -19.95 -17.80 2.72
C ASP A 341 -20.94 -18.94 2.98
N ASN A 342 -20.56 -19.87 3.87
CA ASN A 342 -21.38 -21.04 4.19
C ASN A 342 -22.69 -20.70 4.92
N ASN A 343 -22.84 -19.47 5.43
CA ASN A 343 -24.07 -19.02 6.05
C ASN A 343 -25.14 -18.61 5.01
N ARG A 344 -24.72 -18.27 3.78
CA ARG A 344 -25.66 -17.93 2.70
C ARG A 344 -26.22 -19.21 2.07
N LYS A 345 -27.52 -19.42 2.25
CA LYS A 345 -28.22 -20.65 1.81
C LYS A 345 -29.19 -20.46 0.66
N TYR A 346 -29.76 -19.27 0.52
CA TYR A 346 -30.73 -18.96 -0.52
C TYR A 346 -30.23 -17.78 -1.36
N PHE A 347 -30.44 -17.87 -2.66
CA PHE A 347 -29.85 -16.96 -3.63
C PHE A 347 -30.90 -16.53 -4.65
N PHE A 348 -30.76 -15.31 -5.16
CA PHE A 348 -31.64 -14.77 -6.18
C PHE A 348 -31.72 -15.65 -7.44
N PRO A 349 -32.83 -15.55 -8.19
CA PRO A 349 -34.05 -14.82 -7.83
C PRO A 349 -34.94 -15.60 -6.85
N VAL A 350 -35.82 -14.87 -6.16
CA VAL A 350 -37.01 -15.45 -5.51
C VAL A 350 -37.97 -15.93 -6.59
N MET A 351 -38.14 -17.24 -6.73
CA MET A 351 -38.94 -17.86 -7.79
C MET A 351 -39.51 -19.24 -7.36
N PRO A 352 -40.47 -19.82 -8.10
CA PRO A 352 -40.94 -21.17 -7.87
C PRO A 352 -39.78 -22.18 -7.77
N GLY A 353 -39.88 -23.09 -6.81
CA GLY A 353 -38.87 -24.09 -6.46
C GLY A 353 -37.91 -23.64 -5.35
N LYS A 354 -37.90 -22.36 -4.97
CA LYS A 354 -36.95 -21.81 -3.98
C LYS A 354 -37.49 -21.68 -2.56
N ASN A 355 -38.80 -21.82 -2.38
CA ASN A 355 -39.41 -21.83 -1.05
C ASN A 355 -39.33 -23.25 -0.46
N ASP A 356 -38.62 -23.42 0.65
CA ASP A 356 -38.43 -24.71 1.31
C ASP A 356 -39.52 -25.06 2.34
N VAL A 357 -40.54 -24.21 2.48
CA VAL A 357 -41.70 -24.49 3.32
C VAL A 357 -42.64 -25.45 2.60
N THR A 358 -42.96 -26.56 3.27
CA THR A 358 -43.87 -27.59 2.76
C THR A 358 -45.21 -26.99 2.30
N GLY A 359 -45.60 -27.26 1.05
CA GLY A 359 -46.84 -26.75 0.45
C GLY A 359 -46.70 -25.43 -0.31
N PHE A 360 -45.58 -24.72 -0.17
CA PHE A 360 -45.31 -23.44 -0.84
C PHE A 360 -44.21 -23.49 -1.89
N THR A 361 -43.55 -24.63 -2.07
CA THR A 361 -42.38 -24.78 -2.95
C THR A 361 -42.59 -24.26 -4.36
N ASN A 362 -43.76 -24.48 -4.97
CA ASN A 362 -44.03 -24.07 -6.37
C ASN A 362 -44.71 -22.69 -6.50
N ARG A 363 -44.67 -21.85 -5.45
CA ARG A 363 -45.32 -20.54 -5.44
C ARG A 363 -44.34 -19.44 -5.85
N ALA A 364 -44.76 -18.59 -6.79
CA ALA A 364 -44.15 -17.27 -7.00
C ALA A 364 -44.86 -16.21 -6.15
N VAL A 365 -44.33 -14.99 -6.13
CA VAL A 365 -44.95 -13.86 -5.42
C VAL A 365 -46.13 -13.33 -6.24
N LYS A 366 -47.25 -12.98 -5.63
CA LYS A 366 -48.38 -12.34 -6.32
C LYS A 366 -48.19 -10.83 -6.45
N LEU A 367 -48.74 -10.26 -7.53
CA LEU A 367 -48.75 -8.81 -7.74
C LEU A 367 -49.42 -8.07 -6.57
N GLY A 368 -48.88 -6.92 -6.20
CA GLY A 368 -49.36 -6.10 -5.09
C GLY A 368 -48.66 -6.37 -3.75
N TYR A 369 -48.04 -7.53 -3.54
CA TYR A 369 -47.20 -7.78 -2.37
C TYR A 369 -45.81 -7.19 -2.54
N ALA A 370 -45.27 -6.61 -1.47
CA ALA A 370 -43.93 -6.07 -1.47
C ALA A 370 -42.90 -7.09 -0.99
N PHE A 371 -41.71 -7.00 -1.56
CA PHE A 371 -40.51 -7.58 -0.99
C PHE A 371 -39.65 -6.48 -0.36
N LYS A 372 -38.85 -6.91 0.61
CA LYS A 372 -38.08 -6.09 1.52
C LYS A 372 -36.64 -6.47 1.31
N PHE A 373 -35.79 -5.49 1.05
CA PHE A 373 -34.39 -5.75 0.75
C PHE A 373 -33.48 -4.83 1.53
N GLU A 374 -32.23 -5.23 1.66
CA GLU A 374 -31.16 -4.38 2.13
C GLU A 374 -29.90 -4.58 1.30
N LEU A 375 -29.02 -3.60 1.33
CA LEU A 375 -27.66 -3.66 0.81
C LEU A 375 -26.76 -2.79 1.67
N LYS A 376 -25.45 -2.91 1.48
CA LYS A 376 -24.46 -2.16 2.22
C LYS A 376 -23.58 -1.34 1.28
N THR A 377 -23.09 -0.25 1.82
CA THR A 377 -21.99 0.52 1.24
C THR A 377 -20.88 0.70 2.27
N MET A 378 -19.65 0.84 1.79
CA MET A 378 -18.47 1.09 2.59
C MET A 378 -17.71 2.24 1.93
N GLY A 379 -17.47 3.33 2.67
CA GLY A 379 -16.94 4.57 2.12
C GLY A 379 -17.61 5.80 2.71
N ASN A 380 -17.38 6.96 2.10
CA ASN A 380 -17.95 8.25 2.52
C ASN A 380 -19.33 8.52 1.89
N TYR A 381 -20.27 7.61 2.13
CA TYR A 381 -21.66 7.65 1.64
C TYR A 381 -22.68 7.90 2.76
N TYR A 382 -22.34 8.81 3.67
CA TYR A 382 -23.09 9.07 4.91
C TYR A 382 -23.61 10.52 5.04
N ASP A 383 -23.53 11.31 3.98
CA ASP A 383 -24.05 12.67 3.90
C ASP A 383 -25.53 12.71 3.52
N ARG A 384 -26.14 13.90 3.67
CA ARG A 384 -27.60 14.10 3.55
C ARG A 384 -28.11 13.82 2.13
N TYR A 385 -27.28 14.13 1.14
CA TYR A 385 -27.58 14.05 -0.28
C TYR A 385 -26.90 12.86 -0.96
N ASP A 386 -26.52 11.86 -0.17
CA ASP A 386 -26.10 10.58 -0.70
C ASP A 386 -27.30 9.66 -0.88
N PHE A 387 -27.31 8.92 -1.98
CA PHE A 387 -28.40 8.03 -2.34
C PHE A 387 -27.90 6.70 -2.87
N ILE A 388 -28.72 5.67 -2.68
CA ILE A 388 -28.68 4.51 -3.57
C ILE A 388 -29.74 4.68 -4.62
N GLN A 389 -29.32 4.68 -5.89
CA GLN A 389 -30.21 4.63 -7.03
C GLN A 389 -30.29 3.21 -7.57
N ILE A 390 -31.51 2.71 -7.77
CA ILE A 390 -31.76 1.46 -8.50
C ILE A 390 -32.68 1.81 -9.68
N LEU A 391 -32.38 1.30 -10.87
CA LEU A 391 -33.23 1.42 -12.05
C LEU A 391 -33.80 0.04 -12.43
N PRO A 392 -34.99 -0.32 -11.89
CA PRO A 392 -35.59 -1.62 -12.17
C PRO A 392 -35.98 -1.77 -13.64
N THR A 393 -35.77 -2.98 -14.17
CA THR A 393 -36.31 -3.38 -15.47
C THR A 393 -37.20 -4.62 -15.33
N PHE A 394 -38.09 -4.82 -16.31
CA PHE A 394 -39.13 -5.85 -16.25
C PHE A 394 -39.14 -6.69 -17.53
N THR A 395 -39.16 -8.00 -17.34
CA THR A 395 -39.29 -8.97 -18.44
C THR A 395 -40.31 -10.03 -18.08
N PHE A 396 -40.96 -10.62 -19.09
CA PHE A 396 -41.83 -11.77 -18.90
C PHE A 396 -41.10 -13.07 -19.25
N VAL A 397 -41.43 -14.13 -18.52
CA VAL A 397 -41.15 -15.53 -18.89
C VAL A 397 -42.44 -16.34 -18.74
N ASP A 398 -42.57 -17.42 -19.51
CA ASP A 398 -43.69 -18.35 -19.38
C ASP A 398 -43.66 -19.13 -18.04
N LYS A 399 -44.69 -19.94 -17.80
CA LYS A 399 -44.80 -20.77 -16.58
C LYS A 399 -43.62 -21.71 -16.31
N ASN A 400 -42.79 -22.01 -17.32
CA ASN A 400 -41.61 -22.86 -17.20
C ASN A 400 -40.31 -22.03 -17.03
N GLY A 401 -40.41 -20.71 -16.93
CA GLY A 401 -39.25 -19.82 -16.86
C GLY A 401 -38.57 -19.59 -18.21
N GLN A 402 -39.23 -19.89 -19.33
CA GLN A 402 -38.68 -19.76 -20.69
C GLN A 402 -39.37 -18.63 -21.46
N ASN A 403 -39.03 -18.49 -22.76
CA ASN A 403 -39.62 -17.50 -23.65
C ASN A 403 -39.49 -16.06 -23.13
N ARG A 404 -38.30 -15.70 -22.63
CA ARG A 404 -38.02 -14.38 -22.08
C ARG A 404 -38.28 -13.29 -23.10
N MET A 405 -39.05 -12.27 -22.71
CA MET A 405 -39.31 -11.09 -23.53
C MET A 405 -39.37 -9.82 -22.69
N GLU A 406 -38.98 -8.69 -23.27
CA GLU A 406 -39.24 -7.38 -22.65
C GLU A 406 -40.73 -7.07 -22.67
N VAL A 407 -41.21 -6.40 -21.62
CA VAL A 407 -42.64 -6.07 -21.46
C VAL A 407 -42.86 -4.61 -21.14
N ASP A 408 -44.00 -4.10 -21.60
CA ASP A 408 -44.59 -2.88 -21.06
C ASP A 408 -45.61 -3.28 -19.99
N LEU A 409 -45.50 -2.65 -18.82
CA LEU A 409 -46.40 -2.86 -17.70
C LEU A 409 -47.40 -1.71 -17.60
N TYR A 410 -48.65 -2.03 -17.30
CA TYR A 410 -49.74 -1.07 -17.13
C TYR A 410 -50.44 -1.29 -15.81
N TYR A 411 -50.85 -0.22 -15.14
CA TYR A 411 -51.71 -0.27 -13.97
C TYR A 411 -52.92 0.63 -14.14
N SER A 412 -53.94 0.38 -13.32
CA SER A 412 -55.14 1.20 -13.30
C SER A 412 -55.12 2.15 -12.10
N THR A 413 -55.57 3.37 -12.35
CA THR A 413 -55.92 4.41 -11.36
C THR A 413 -57.43 4.67 -11.45
N PRO A 414 -58.04 5.35 -10.46
CA PRO A 414 -59.45 5.75 -10.57
C PRO A 414 -59.76 6.60 -11.82
N GLU A 415 -58.81 7.41 -12.27
CA GLU A 415 -58.95 8.34 -13.40
C GLU A 415 -58.54 7.72 -14.75
N ASN A 416 -57.61 6.77 -14.75
CA ASN A 416 -57.09 6.15 -15.97
C ASN A 416 -56.95 4.63 -15.80
N ALA A 417 -57.67 3.88 -16.63
CA ALA A 417 -57.69 2.43 -16.60
C ALA A 417 -56.36 1.78 -17.03
N LEU A 418 -55.53 2.47 -17.82
CA LEU A 418 -54.27 1.95 -18.36
C LEU A 418 -53.17 3.03 -18.34
N VAL A 419 -52.49 3.15 -17.21
CA VAL A 419 -51.27 3.96 -17.06
C VAL A 419 -50.06 3.07 -17.32
N LYS A 420 -49.28 3.38 -18.35
CA LYS A 420 -48.03 2.68 -18.65
C LYS A 420 -46.95 3.06 -17.63
N ILE A 421 -46.35 2.08 -16.94
CA ILE A 421 -45.22 2.28 -16.04
C ILE A 421 -44.05 2.95 -16.79
N GLY A 422 -43.50 4.02 -16.22
CA GLY A 422 -42.42 4.81 -16.82
C GLY A 422 -42.86 5.80 -17.91
N SER A 423 -44.15 5.89 -18.23
CA SER A 423 -44.66 6.93 -19.13
C SER A 423 -44.83 8.28 -18.43
N SER A 424 -45.09 9.35 -19.18
CA SER A 424 -45.41 10.66 -18.61
C SER A 424 -46.69 10.68 -17.76
N GLN A 425 -47.57 9.68 -17.91
CA GLN A 425 -48.76 9.49 -17.09
C GLN A 425 -48.47 8.75 -15.79
N ASP A 426 -47.28 8.13 -15.64
CA ASP A 426 -46.88 7.41 -14.43
C ASP A 426 -46.39 8.38 -13.36
N THR A 427 -47.35 9.07 -12.74
CA THR A 427 -47.08 10.08 -11.72
C THR A 427 -47.03 9.52 -10.30
N LEU A 428 -47.37 8.24 -10.09
CA LEU A 428 -47.42 7.63 -8.76
C LEU A 428 -46.04 7.62 -8.09
N ILE A 429 -45.98 8.17 -6.88
CA ILE A 429 -44.79 8.15 -6.01
C ILE A 429 -45.08 7.18 -4.86
N HIS A 430 -44.11 6.34 -4.55
CA HIS A 430 -44.17 5.40 -3.45
C HIS A 430 -43.42 5.96 -2.24
N SER A 431 -44.06 5.83 -1.09
CA SER A 431 -43.46 6.03 0.22
C SER A 431 -43.23 4.69 0.91
N MET A 432 -42.14 4.57 1.64
CA MET A 432 -41.85 3.41 2.48
C MET A 432 -41.78 3.85 3.94
N LYS A 433 -42.35 3.02 4.82
CA LYS A 433 -42.16 3.11 6.26
C LYS A 433 -41.24 1.99 6.70
N LEU A 434 -40.18 2.32 7.44
CA LEU A 434 -39.36 1.29 8.06
C LEU A 434 -40.04 0.82 9.35
N ASP A 435 -40.84 -0.24 9.25
CA ASP A 435 -41.34 -0.94 10.44
C ASP A 435 -40.19 -1.72 11.08
N PHE A 436 -39.52 -1.11 12.06
CA PHE A 436 -38.34 -1.70 12.69
C PHE A 436 -38.63 -3.07 13.29
N LYS A 437 -39.79 -3.23 13.92
CA LYS A 437 -40.19 -4.46 14.58
C LYS A 437 -40.38 -5.58 13.56
N TYR A 438 -41.06 -5.28 12.46
CA TYR A 438 -41.32 -6.25 11.40
C TYR A 438 -40.08 -6.55 10.54
N ARG A 439 -39.15 -5.60 10.44
CA ARG A 439 -37.88 -5.73 9.72
C ARG A 439 -36.75 -6.32 10.60
N GLY A 440 -37.00 -6.58 11.88
CA GLY A 440 -35.97 -7.04 12.82
C GLY A 440 -34.85 -6.03 13.07
N ILE A 441 -35.13 -4.73 12.89
CA ILE A 441 -34.16 -3.65 13.10
C ILE A 441 -34.13 -3.30 14.59
N ASP A 442 -32.94 -3.33 15.19
CA ASP A 442 -32.72 -2.82 16.55
C ASP A 442 -32.85 -1.27 16.55
N PRO A 443 -33.79 -0.68 17.31
CA PRO A 443 -33.91 0.77 17.42
C PRO A 443 -32.62 1.48 17.85
N ALA A 444 -31.73 0.79 18.56
CA ALA A 444 -30.42 1.33 18.94
C ALA A 444 -29.53 1.61 17.72
N GLU A 445 -29.70 0.88 16.61
CA GLU A 445 -28.97 1.11 15.35
C GLU A 445 -29.25 2.53 14.80
N PHE A 446 -30.52 2.91 14.71
CA PHE A 446 -30.92 4.25 14.25
C PHE A 446 -30.63 5.34 15.28
N THR A 447 -30.70 5.01 16.57
CA THR A 447 -30.32 5.95 17.65
C THR A 447 -28.83 6.30 17.59
N ARG A 448 -27.96 5.30 17.39
CA ARG A 448 -26.51 5.50 17.18
C ARG A 448 -26.22 6.24 15.88
N THR A 449 -26.96 5.92 14.82
CA THR A 449 -26.89 6.63 13.54
C THR A 449 -27.19 8.12 13.71
N ALA A 450 -28.31 8.46 14.37
CA ALA A 450 -28.71 9.83 14.64
C ALA A 450 -27.63 10.59 15.43
N LYS A 451 -27.09 9.96 16.47
CA LYS A 451 -25.99 10.52 17.28
C LYS A 451 -24.75 10.82 16.43
N ALA A 452 -24.34 9.88 15.58
CA ALA A 452 -23.20 10.08 14.68
C ALA A 452 -23.46 11.21 13.67
N MET A 453 -24.63 11.26 13.05
CA MET A 453 -25.02 12.36 12.14
C MET A 453 -24.92 13.73 12.83
N TYR A 454 -25.44 13.84 14.04
CA TYR A 454 -25.39 15.08 14.82
C TYR A 454 -23.94 15.55 15.04
N HIS A 455 -23.05 14.66 15.47
CA HIS A 455 -21.66 15.02 15.75
C HIS A 455 -20.86 15.29 14.47
N LEU A 456 -21.07 14.52 13.40
CA LEU A 456 -20.37 14.72 12.13
C LEU A 456 -20.74 16.05 11.47
N ARG A 457 -21.97 16.53 11.68
CA ARG A 457 -22.47 17.80 11.11
C ARG A 457 -22.22 19.01 12.00
N GLY A 458 -21.62 18.83 13.18
CA GLY A 458 -21.45 19.92 14.15
C GLY A 458 -22.77 20.39 14.79
N GLY A 459 -23.78 19.53 14.81
CA GLY A 459 -25.15 19.81 15.24
C GLY A 459 -26.18 19.63 14.12
N ILE A 460 -27.46 19.66 14.49
CA ILE A 460 -28.59 19.67 13.53
C ILE A 460 -29.44 20.90 13.85
N GLU A 461 -29.67 21.75 12.86
CA GLU A 461 -30.42 22.99 13.04
C GLU A 461 -31.81 22.73 13.62
N GLY A 462 -32.13 23.42 14.73
CA GLY A 462 -33.44 23.32 15.39
C GLY A 462 -33.62 22.12 16.33
N TYR A 463 -32.58 21.29 16.55
CA TYR A 463 -32.65 20.12 17.43
C TYR A 463 -31.47 20.09 18.40
N THR A 464 -31.73 19.72 19.65
CA THR A 464 -30.69 19.20 20.56
C THR A 464 -30.30 17.78 20.16
N LEU A 465 -29.20 17.26 20.73
CA LEU A 465 -28.76 15.89 20.46
C LEU A 465 -29.83 14.87 20.88
N GLU A 466 -30.42 15.03 22.06
CA GLU A 466 -31.44 14.14 22.60
C GLU A 466 -32.71 14.15 21.72
N GLU A 467 -33.18 15.34 21.33
CA GLU A 467 -34.34 15.49 20.43
C GLU A 467 -34.07 14.86 19.07
N TRP A 468 -32.86 15.01 18.52
CA TRP A 468 -32.50 14.40 17.24
C TRP A 468 -32.41 12.87 17.33
N MET A 469 -31.81 12.35 18.40
CA MET A 469 -31.72 10.91 18.66
C MET A 469 -33.10 10.25 18.80
N GLU A 470 -34.07 10.96 19.37
CA GLU A 470 -35.45 10.50 19.46
C GLU A 470 -36.23 10.73 18.15
N GLY A 471 -35.96 11.83 17.45
CA GLY A 471 -36.69 12.27 16.27
C GLY A 471 -36.33 11.51 15.00
N PHE A 472 -35.05 11.31 14.71
CA PHE A 472 -34.59 10.67 13.47
C PHE A 472 -35.16 9.26 13.26
N PRO A 473 -35.15 8.33 14.25
CA PRO A 473 -35.79 7.04 14.11
C PRO A 473 -37.30 7.14 13.79
N LYS A 474 -37.99 8.18 14.29
CA LYS A 474 -39.41 8.41 13.99
C LYS A 474 -39.63 8.88 12.57
N VAL A 475 -38.70 9.63 11.97
CA VAL A 475 -38.76 10.02 10.55
C VAL A 475 -38.76 8.77 9.66
N SER A 476 -37.83 7.84 9.91
CA SER A 476 -37.74 6.56 9.19
C SER A 476 -39.01 5.71 9.31
N GLN A 477 -39.66 5.73 10.47
CA GLN A 477 -40.90 5.00 10.75
C GLN A 477 -42.17 5.68 10.22
N ALA A 478 -42.21 7.02 10.20
CA ALA A 478 -43.31 7.81 9.63
C ALA A 478 -43.39 7.63 8.11
N GLY A 479 -42.23 7.43 7.49
CA GLY A 479 -42.04 7.11 6.08
C GLY A 479 -41.62 8.31 5.24
N ALA A 480 -40.88 8.02 4.17
CA ALA A 480 -40.45 9.01 3.20
C ALA A 480 -40.71 8.49 1.77
N GLU A 481 -40.76 9.42 0.81
CA GLU A 481 -40.81 9.07 -0.60
C GLU A 481 -39.49 8.42 -1.02
N TYR A 482 -39.58 7.33 -1.79
CA TYR A 482 -38.39 6.55 -2.13
C TYR A 482 -38.40 6.00 -3.56
N ALA A 483 -39.55 5.94 -4.24
CA ALA A 483 -39.55 5.32 -5.57
C ALA A 483 -40.67 5.81 -6.50
N ARG A 484 -40.35 5.74 -7.78
CA ARG A 484 -41.29 5.37 -8.84
C ARG A 484 -40.98 3.94 -9.26
N TYR A 485 -41.88 3.27 -9.98
CA TYR A 485 -41.62 1.88 -10.41
C TYR A 485 -40.34 1.71 -11.24
N THR A 486 -39.90 2.74 -11.98
CA THR A 486 -38.70 2.72 -12.82
C THR A 486 -37.45 3.32 -12.16
N LYS A 487 -37.58 3.86 -10.94
CA LYS A 487 -36.46 4.49 -10.23
C LYS A 487 -36.70 4.45 -8.73
N ILE A 488 -35.85 3.70 -8.02
CA ILE A 488 -35.80 3.65 -6.57
C ILE A 488 -34.63 4.54 -6.11
N LEU A 489 -34.88 5.36 -5.11
CA LEU A 489 -33.93 6.25 -4.45
C LEU A 489 -34.01 6.00 -2.93
N LEU A 490 -33.02 5.30 -2.39
CA LEU A 490 -32.86 5.18 -0.95
C LEU A 490 -32.07 6.39 -0.47
N SER A 491 -32.69 7.20 0.38
CA SER A 491 -32.14 8.43 0.95
C SER A 491 -31.87 8.26 2.46
N GLU A 492 -31.42 9.33 3.11
CA GLU A 492 -31.02 9.34 4.52
C GLU A 492 -31.99 8.63 5.51
N PRO A 493 -33.33 8.79 5.45
CA PRO A 493 -34.24 8.09 6.36
C PRO A 493 -34.22 6.56 6.24
N PHE A 494 -33.65 6.04 5.14
CA PHE A 494 -33.56 4.60 4.86
C PHE A 494 -32.16 4.04 5.07
N ARG A 495 -31.28 4.81 5.70
CA ARG A 495 -29.88 4.46 5.96
C ARG A 495 -29.60 4.41 7.45
N SER A 496 -28.84 3.40 7.86
CA SER A 496 -28.22 3.32 9.17
C SER A 496 -26.70 3.16 9.06
N PHE A 497 -26.01 3.46 10.15
CA PHE A 497 -24.56 3.30 10.27
C PHE A 497 -24.22 2.05 11.06
N ILE A 498 -23.37 1.20 10.47
CA ILE A 498 -23.01 -0.12 10.99
C ILE A 498 -21.50 -0.38 10.97
N GLY A 499 -20.70 0.66 10.77
CA GLY A 499 -19.25 0.57 10.81
C GLY A 499 -18.69 0.31 12.21
N PRO A 500 -17.36 0.16 12.33
CA PRO A 500 -16.70 -0.05 13.61
C PRO A 500 -17.04 0.98 14.70
N ASP A 501 -17.45 0.49 15.87
CA ASP A 501 -17.72 1.30 17.07
C ASP A 501 -16.88 0.90 18.29
N THR A 502 -16.10 -0.16 18.18
CA THR A 502 -15.24 -0.72 19.24
C THR A 502 -13.84 -1.02 18.72
N GLY A 503 -12.84 -1.06 19.59
CA GLY A 503 -11.44 -1.33 19.19
C GLY A 503 -10.85 -0.24 18.29
N LEU A 504 -11.28 1.01 18.47
CA LEU A 504 -10.77 2.16 17.72
C LEU A 504 -9.57 2.78 18.46
N PRO A 505 -8.53 3.22 17.73
CA PRO A 505 -7.47 4.06 18.29
C PRO A 505 -8.08 5.35 18.87
N GLN A 506 -7.51 5.87 19.96
CA GLN A 506 -8.04 7.04 20.67
C GLN A 506 -8.21 8.29 19.78
N GLU A 507 -7.39 8.41 18.74
CA GLU A 507 -7.36 9.56 17.84
C GLU A 507 -8.38 9.47 16.70
N VAL A 508 -8.96 8.30 16.47
CA VAL A 508 -9.95 8.07 15.41
C VAL A 508 -11.31 8.61 15.86
N ASN A 509 -11.96 9.37 14.99
CA ASN A 509 -13.33 9.82 15.23
C ASN A 509 -14.29 8.63 15.17
N GLN A 510 -14.79 8.21 16.33
CA GLN A 510 -15.73 7.08 16.46
C GLN A 510 -17.00 7.23 15.61
N TYR A 511 -17.48 8.45 15.39
CA TYR A 511 -18.69 8.69 14.60
C TYR A 511 -18.40 8.52 13.11
N LYS A 512 -17.20 8.91 12.66
CA LYS A 512 -16.74 8.65 11.29
C LYS A 512 -16.53 7.16 11.06
N ALA A 513 -15.93 6.46 12.02
CA ALA A 513 -15.74 5.02 11.97
C ALA A 513 -17.08 4.27 11.90
N LEU A 514 -18.04 4.62 12.76
CA LEU A 514 -19.38 4.06 12.70
C LEU A 514 -20.07 4.39 11.36
N ALA A 515 -19.98 5.64 10.90
CA ALA A 515 -20.61 6.08 9.67
C ALA A 515 -19.99 5.48 8.41
N SER A 516 -18.75 4.99 8.45
CA SER A 516 -18.00 4.51 7.28
C SER A 516 -18.54 3.25 6.59
N VAL A 517 -19.43 2.52 7.25
CA VAL A 517 -20.18 1.41 6.63
C VAL A 517 -21.65 1.70 6.86
N GLN A 518 -22.41 1.73 5.78
CA GLN A 518 -23.82 2.06 5.81
C GLN A 518 -24.64 0.85 5.37
N LYS A 519 -25.80 0.69 5.99
CA LYS A 519 -26.81 -0.28 5.57
C LYS A 519 -28.02 0.49 5.07
N TRP A 520 -28.49 0.11 3.89
CA TRP A 520 -29.60 0.75 3.20
C TRP A 520 -30.77 -0.20 3.13
N TYR A 521 -31.94 0.29 3.50
CA TYR A 521 -33.17 -0.47 3.53
C TYR A 521 -34.07 -0.08 2.37
N GLY A 522 -34.66 -1.06 1.72
CA GLY A 522 -35.57 -0.85 0.61
C GLY A 522 -36.82 -1.73 0.66
N GLU A 523 -37.81 -1.31 -0.11
CA GLU A 523 -39.02 -2.06 -0.38
C GLU A 523 -39.32 -1.93 -1.87
N PHE A 524 -39.93 -2.93 -2.49
CA PHE A 524 -40.45 -2.76 -3.83
C PHE A 524 -41.63 -3.69 -4.05
N ARG A 525 -42.57 -3.24 -4.89
CA ARG A 525 -43.69 -4.06 -5.36
C ARG A 525 -44.09 -3.66 -6.75
N LEU A 526 -44.69 -4.58 -7.50
CA LEU A 526 -45.49 -4.25 -8.67
C LEU A 526 -46.95 -3.95 -8.27
N PRO A 527 -47.67 -3.10 -9.02
CA PRO A 527 -49.06 -2.78 -8.72
C PRO A 527 -49.96 -4.02 -8.69
N VAL A 528 -50.95 -4.06 -7.79
CA VAL A 528 -51.90 -5.17 -7.72
C VAL A 528 -52.70 -5.32 -9.03
N SER A 529 -53.03 -4.21 -9.69
CA SER A 529 -53.77 -4.18 -10.95
C SER A 529 -52.88 -4.39 -12.18
N CYS A 530 -51.59 -4.69 -12.01
CA CYS A 530 -50.63 -4.75 -13.10
C CYS A 530 -51.08 -5.71 -14.22
N LEU A 531 -50.86 -5.26 -15.46
CA LEU A 531 -51.08 -5.97 -16.71
C LEU A 531 -49.80 -5.85 -17.55
N ALA A 532 -49.36 -6.96 -18.15
CA ALA A 532 -48.17 -6.99 -18.98
C ALA A 532 -48.53 -7.25 -20.44
N VAL A 533 -47.84 -6.59 -21.37
CA VAL A 533 -47.90 -6.84 -22.81
C VAL A 533 -46.47 -6.88 -23.36
N PRO A 534 -46.22 -7.54 -24.51
CA PRO A 534 -44.93 -7.42 -25.19
C PRO A 534 -44.56 -5.96 -25.40
N LYS A 535 -43.31 -5.59 -25.13
CA LYS A 535 -42.85 -4.20 -25.23
C LYS A 535 -43.14 -3.61 -26.61
N GLY A 536 -43.65 -2.38 -26.64
CA GLY A 536 -44.02 -1.67 -27.88
C GLY A 536 -45.42 -2.01 -28.41
N THR A 537 -46.21 -2.83 -27.69
CA THR A 537 -47.61 -3.10 -28.08
C THR A 537 -48.44 -1.81 -28.01
N ASP A 538 -49.04 -1.43 -29.14
CA ASP A 538 -49.91 -0.26 -29.26
C ASP A 538 -51.34 -0.58 -28.78
N LEU A 539 -51.65 -0.19 -27.54
CA LEU A 539 -52.98 -0.37 -26.95
C LEU A 539 -53.99 0.70 -27.38
N SER A 540 -53.57 1.80 -28.01
CA SER A 540 -54.46 2.92 -28.36
C SER A 540 -55.53 2.55 -29.39
N LYS A 541 -55.24 1.52 -30.20
CA LYS A 541 -56.11 1.01 -31.25
C LYS A 541 -57.09 -0.07 -30.77
N MET A 542 -56.99 -0.49 -29.51
CA MET A 542 -57.79 -1.58 -28.96
C MET A 542 -58.95 -1.01 -28.12
N GLN A 543 -60.18 -1.41 -28.43
CA GLN A 543 -61.37 -1.00 -27.68
C GLN A 543 -61.81 -2.09 -26.71
N ASN A 544 -62.50 -1.70 -25.64
CA ASN A 544 -63.09 -2.60 -24.64
C ASN A 544 -62.08 -3.58 -24.00
N LEU A 545 -60.84 -3.12 -23.78
CA LEU A 545 -59.82 -3.90 -23.08
C LEU A 545 -60.31 -4.23 -21.67
N LYS A 546 -60.32 -5.52 -21.36
CA LYS A 546 -60.59 -6.08 -20.02
C LYS A 546 -59.33 -6.81 -19.58
N ARG A 547 -59.18 -7.04 -18.28
CA ARG A 547 -58.06 -7.83 -17.72
C ARG A 547 -57.84 -9.17 -18.45
N ASN A 548 -58.90 -9.81 -18.91
CA ASN A 548 -58.85 -11.09 -19.60
C ASN A 548 -58.67 -10.97 -21.12
N SER A 549 -58.50 -9.77 -21.68
CA SER A 549 -58.25 -9.59 -23.12
C SER A 549 -57.00 -10.36 -23.57
N PRO A 550 -57.00 -10.94 -24.80
CA PRO A 550 -55.89 -11.77 -25.30
C PRO A 550 -54.54 -11.05 -25.44
N VAL A 551 -54.55 -9.71 -25.51
CA VAL A 551 -53.33 -8.90 -25.62
C VAL A 551 -52.45 -8.99 -24.36
N PHE A 552 -53.06 -9.21 -23.20
CA PHE A 552 -52.34 -9.28 -21.93
C PHE A 552 -51.73 -10.66 -21.73
N LEU A 553 -50.45 -10.67 -21.33
CA LEU A 553 -49.70 -11.88 -21.01
C LEU A 553 -50.30 -12.57 -19.78
N LYS A 554 -50.36 -13.90 -19.82
CA LYS A 554 -50.96 -14.79 -18.81
C LYS A 554 -50.09 -16.03 -18.63
N ASP A 555 -50.34 -16.83 -17.60
CA ASP A 555 -49.71 -18.13 -17.39
C ASP A 555 -48.16 -18.06 -17.41
N GLY A 556 -47.61 -17.13 -16.64
CA GLY A 556 -46.16 -16.92 -16.52
C GLY A 556 -45.80 -15.94 -15.42
N TYR A 557 -44.63 -15.33 -15.54
CA TYR A 557 -44.04 -14.48 -14.50
C TYR A 557 -43.47 -13.19 -15.06
N ILE A 558 -43.60 -12.11 -14.29
CA ILE A 558 -42.86 -10.86 -14.49
C ILE A 558 -41.63 -10.92 -13.58
N ILE A 559 -40.45 -10.92 -14.19
CA ILE A 559 -39.16 -10.83 -13.51
C ILE A 559 -38.83 -9.37 -13.28
N VAL A 560 -38.49 -9.04 -12.03
CA VAL A 560 -37.94 -7.75 -11.61
C VAL A 560 -36.42 -7.87 -11.59
N ASN A 561 -35.75 -7.00 -12.33
CA ASN A 561 -34.31 -6.96 -12.45
C ASN A 561 -33.74 -5.67 -11.85
N PHE A 562 -32.79 -5.79 -10.94
CA PHE A 562 -32.12 -4.71 -10.22
C PHE A 562 -30.66 -4.54 -10.66
N ARG A 563 -30.28 -4.96 -11.87
CA ARG A 563 -28.86 -4.97 -12.29
C ARG A 563 -28.18 -3.61 -12.14
N ASP A 564 -28.88 -2.53 -12.46
CA ASP A 564 -28.37 -1.15 -12.37
C ASP A 564 -28.63 -0.57 -10.98
N ILE A 565 -27.61 -0.68 -10.13
CA ILE A 565 -27.54 -0.07 -8.79
C ILE A 565 -26.32 0.82 -8.74
N SER A 566 -26.52 2.08 -8.36
CA SER A 566 -25.49 3.10 -8.26
C SER A 566 -25.50 3.76 -6.88
N VAL A 567 -24.30 4.08 -6.38
CA VAL A 567 -24.11 4.96 -5.23
C VAL A 567 -23.90 6.37 -5.75
N VAL A 568 -24.71 7.31 -5.28
CA VAL A 568 -24.72 8.71 -5.71
C VAL A 568 -24.31 9.56 -4.52
N ASN A 569 -23.34 10.44 -4.72
CA ASN A 569 -22.90 11.40 -3.71
C ASN A 569 -23.40 12.79 -4.05
N ASP A 570 -23.74 13.56 -3.02
CA ASP A 570 -24.06 14.99 -3.13
C ASP A 570 -25.08 15.34 -4.24
N ASP A 571 -26.09 14.49 -4.44
CA ASP A 571 -27.13 14.63 -5.47
C ASP A 571 -26.62 14.61 -6.94
N ASP A 572 -25.36 14.21 -7.18
CA ASP A 572 -24.76 14.12 -8.51
C ASP A 572 -25.10 12.79 -9.20
N PHE A 573 -26.34 12.70 -9.69
CA PHE A 573 -26.80 11.56 -10.48
C PHE A 573 -26.09 11.40 -11.84
N GLY A 574 -25.35 12.43 -12.30
CA GLY A 574 -24.59 12.38 -13.55
C GLY A 574 -23.26 11.63 -13.40
N ASN A 575 -22.67 11.69 -12.20
CA ASN A 575 -21.38 11.08 -11.89
C ASN A 575 -21.48 10.21 -10.62
N PRO A 576 -22.19 9.06 -10.68
CA PRO A 576 -22.23 8.14 -9.55
C PRO A 576 -20.84 7.65 -9.17
N SER A 577 -20.58 7.54 -7.86
CA SER A 577 -19.29 7.15 -7.30
C SER A 577 -18.99 5.67 -7.56
N LEU A 578 -19.98 4.80 -7.30
CA LEU A 578 -19.88 3.36 -7.47
C LEU A 578 -21.06 2.82 -8.27
N LYS A 579 -20.84 1.68 -8.92
CA LYS A 579 -21.90 0.82 -9.42
C LYS A 579 -21.72 -0.59 -8.89
N TYR A 580 -22.83 -1.27 -8.61
CA TYR A 580 -22.77 -2.67 -8.20
C TYR A 580 -22.09 -3.51 -9.27
N ALA A 581 -22.34 -3.22 -10.56
CA ALA A 581 -21.49 -3.61 -11.67
C ALA A 581 -20.59 -2.43 -12.09
N GLY A 582 -19.44 -2.28 -11.41
CA GLY A 582 -18.44 -1.24 -11.70
C GLY A 582 -17.57 -1.55 -12.91
N GLU A 583 -16.65 -0.64 -13.25
CA GLU A 583 -15.80 -0.74 -14.43
C GLU A 583 -14.83 -1.94 -14.34
N TYR A 584 -14.14 -2.10 -13.21
CA TYR A 584 -13.19 -3.20 -13.00
C TYR A 584 -13.81 -4.39 -12.27
N ALA A 585 -14.67 -4.14 -11.28
CA ALA A 585 -15.30 -5.20 -10.49
C ALA A 585 -16.83 -5.22 -10.63
N ASN A 586 -17.36 -6.40 -10.95
CA ASN A 586 -18.80 -6.66 -10.99
C ASN A 586 -19.25 -7.42 -9.73
N GLY A 587 -19.96 -6.72 -8.84
CA GLY A 587 -20.50 -7.22 -7.58
C GLY A 587 -21.44 -8.41 -7.73
N TRP A 588 -22.21 -8.50 -8.83
CA TRP A 588 -23.04 -9.67 -9.10
C TRP A 588 -22.18 -10.92 -9.31
N GLN A 589 -21.04 -10.78 -9.99
CA GLN A 589 -20.11 -11.88 -10.24
C GLN A 589 -19.28 -12.22 -9.01
N LEU A 590 -18.78 -11.20 -8.29
CA LEU A 590 -18.06 -11.38 -7.04
C LEU A 590 -18.91 -12.14 -6.03
N GLU A 591 -20.15 -11.72 -5.79
CA GLU A 591 -21.06 -12.41 -4.87
C GLU A 591 -21.57 -13.76 -5.41
N GLY A 592 -21.28 -14.10 -6.67
CA GLY A 592 -21.52 -15.42 -7.25
C GLY A 592 -22.93 -15.63 -7.78
N TYR A 593 -23.56 -14.60 -8.34
CA TYR A 593 -24.88 -14.70 -8.95
C TYR A 593 -24.90 -15.78 -10.05
N ASN A 594 -25.88 -16.68 -9.99
CA ASN A 594 -25.98 -17.81 -10.91
C ASN A 594 -27.17 -17.64 -11.86
N ILE A 595 -26.94 -17.60 -13.17
CA ILE A 595 -28.02 -17.58 -14.17
C ILE A 595 -28.56 -18.97 -14.51
N SER A 596 -27.80 -20.04 -14.23
CA SER A 596 -28.17 -21.41 -14.57
C SER A 596 -28.95 -22.06 -13.41
N GLN A 597 -30.27 -21.85 -13.43
CA GLN A 597 -31.15 -22.32 -12.36
C GLN A 597 -32.42 -22.97 -12.91
N GLY A 598 -32.50 -24.29 -12.88
CA GLY A 598 -33.74 -25.04 -13.17
C GLY A 598 -34.31 -24.82 -14.57
N GLY A 599 -33.46 -24.46 -15.56
CA GLY A 599 -33.89 -24.20 -16.94
C GLY A 599 -34.51 -22.81 -17.18
N TRP A 600 -34.51 -21.94 -16.17
CA TRP A 600 -35.00 -20.57 -16.32
C TRP A 600 -34.04 -19.72 -17.17
N GLN A 601 -34.60 -18.89 -18.04
CA GLN A 601 -33.85 -17.90 -18.84
C GLN A 601 -33.59 -16.65 -18.00
N LEU A 602 -32.64 -16.76 -17.06
CA LEU A 602 -32.24 -15.67 -16.17
C LEU A 602 -31.11 -14.83 -16.75
N ILE A 603 -31.06 -13.57 -16.34
CA ILE A 603 -29.89 -12.70 -16.53
C ILE A 603 -29.42 -12.18 -15.17
N GLU A 604 -28.21 -11.62 -15.18
CA GLU A 604 -27.65 -10.92 -14.02
C GLU A 604 -28.59 -9.83 -13.51
N GLY A 605 -28.82 -9.80 -12.20
CA GLY A 605 -29.68 -8.84 -11.53
C GLY A 605 -31.15 -9.22 -11.45
N ASP A 606 -31.59 -10.37 -11.97
CA ASP A 606 -32.96 -10.84 -11.72
C ASP A 606 -33.10 -11.22 -10.24
N ILE A 607 -33.92 -10.50 -9.48
CA ILE A 607 -34.01 -10.71 -8.03
C ILE A 607 -35.31 -11.39 -7.60
N LEU A 608 -36.39 -11.27 -8.37
CA LEU A 608 -37.70 -11.78 -7.98
C LEU A 608 -38.64 -11.98 -9.18
N ALA A 609 -39.42 -13.06 -9.14
CA ALA A 609 -40.47 -13.36 -10.10
C ALA A 609 -41.86 -13.20 -9.47
N TYR A 610 -42.66 -12.27 -10.02
CA TYR A 610 -44.08 -12.14 -9.72
C TYR A 610 -44.91 -13.00 -10.68
N TYR A 611 -46.01 -13.61 -10.23
CA TYR A 611 -47.05 -14.10 -11.14
C TYR A 611 -47.54 -12.95 -12.03
N VAL A 612 -47.70 -13.20 -13.34
CA VAL A 612 -48.20 -12.17 -14.26
C VAL A 612 -49.70 -11.87 -14.04
N ASP A 613 -50.46 -12.83 -13.50
CA ASP A 613 -51.93 -12.80 -13.46
C ASP A 613 -52.55 -13.12 -12.09
N LYS A 614 -51.76 -13.37 -11.04
CA LYS A 614 -52.24 -13.58 -9.66
C LYS A 614 -51.95 -12.39 -8.77
N ARG A 615 -52.86 -12.06 -7.86
CA ARG A 615 -52.86 -10.79 -7.12
C ARG A 615 -53.06 -10.98 -5.64
N SER A 616 -52.53 -10.05 -4.85
CA SER A 616 -52.77 -9.99 -3.41
C SER A 616 -54.25 -9.79 -3.08
N SER A 617 -55.01 -9.07 -3.92
CA SER A 617 -56.46 -8.90 -3.75
C SER A 617 -57.24 -10.21 -3.69
N ASP A 618 -56.72 -11.27 -4.33
CA ASP A 618 -57.37 -12.58 -4.39
C ASP A 618 -57.33 -13.29 -3.01
N ASP A 619 -56.45 -12.86 -2.09
CA ASP A 619 -56.32 -13.44 -0.74
C ASP A 619 -57.26 -12.78 0.29
N PHE A 620 -57.73 -11.55 0.03
CA PHE A 620 -58.58 -10.80 0.97
C PHE A 620 -60.09 -11.06 0.76
N THR A 621 -60.50 -11.62 -0.38
CA THR A 621 -61.92 -11.83 -0.74
C THR A 621 -62.58 -13.05 -0.07
N GLY A 622 -61.92 -13.71 0.89
CA GLY A 622 -62.43 -14.92 1.57
C GLY A 622 -63.22 -14.72 2.87
N ALA A 623 -63.40 -13.48 3.35
CA ALA A 623 -64.09 -13.18 4.62
C ALA A 623 -65.42 -12.42 4.46
N GLY A 624 -66.15 -12.66 3.37
CA GLY A 624 -67.54 -12.25 3.21
C GLY A 624 -68.45 -13.45 3.37
N THR A 625 -69.11 -13.56 4.53
CA THR A 625 -70.24 -14.47 4.74
C THR A 625 -71.31 -14.20 3.67
N HIS A 626 -71.60 -15.21 2.86
CA HIS A 626 -72.91 -15.43 2.27
C HIS A 626 -73.52 -16.68 2.88
#